data_AF-A0A8H5ZVX7-F1
#
_entry.id   AF-A0A8H5ZVX7-F1
#
_cell.length_a   1.000
_cell.length_b   1.000
_cell.length_c   1.000
_cell.angle_alpha   90.00
_cell.angle_beta   90.00
_cell.angle_gamma   90.00
#
_symmetry.space_group_name_H-M   'P 1'
#
loop_
_entity.id
_entity.type
_entity.pdbx_description
1 polymer ?
#
loop_
_entity_poly.entity_id
_entity_poly.type
_entity_poly.pdbx_seq_one_letter_code
_entity_poly.pdbx_strand_id
1 'polypeptide(L)'
;MSESFPNVATRIERFQEAQESVYGNLSAITNPPEWIPPPQSGGHHGRYLWTDAFGVLNFITLHREYEKAPGSSGFVPNDRYLTLARRLVQTVHDVLGRTRDGRNRLPGATDENPMGGGLRIGKIEEHGTDGDGQYHHYLTIWMFALNRLSLATGDPTYNQQAVALAKAIHPRFFVARHSSRPRMVWKMSMDLSAALVGSEGNLDPIDGYVVFRLLQAAAMQMGEGEVLAEEIADYKKVMKRKVKHFVTNDPLDLGMTLWTAHWFAEKEEWATRLSGDCFEQICMFSIPFNCPADRARHKYRLAFREFGTCMGIKCMSEQSSEKESAVDLKMYAEKILDSWNVYMQMSLATKVTPDDLRPITRVMYASALLPGAFSRGYLGPEPIPNPEHE
;
A
#
# COMPACT_ATOMS: atom_id res chain seq x y z
N MET A 1 -7.78 -36.42 -5.90
CA MET A 1 -8.82 -36.02 -6.87
C MET A 1 -8.87 -34.50 -6.84
N SER A 2 -8.44 -33.85 -7.91
CA SER A 2 -8.47 -32.40 -8.05
C SER A 2 -9.91 -32.00 -8.37
N GLU A 3 -10.63 -31.47 -7.39
CA GLU A 3 -11.81 -30.66 -7.68
C GLU A 3 -11.31 -29.35 -8.28
N SER A 4 -11.05 -29.36 -9.59
CA SER A 4 -10.94 -28.16 -10.38
C SER A 4 -12.34 -27.56 -10.47
N PHE A 5 -12.69 -26.69 -9.52
CA PHE A 5 -13.82 -25.80 -9.71
C PHE A 5 -13.54 -24.95 -10.96
N PRO A 6 -14.38 -24.99 -12.01
CA PRO A 6 -14.21 -24.10 -13.13
C PRO A 6 -14.40 -22.66 -12.61
N ASN A 7 -13.32 -21.88 -12.59
CA ASN A 7 -13.39 -20.49 -12.18
C ASN A 7 -13.97 -19.67 -13.35
N VAL A 8 -15.30 -19.54 -13.37
CA VAL A 8 -16.04 -18.80 -14.40
C VAL A 8 -15.90 -17.28 -14.22
N ALA A 9 -15.49 -16.83 -13.02
CA ALA A 9 -15.30 -15.42 -12.71
C ALA A 9 -13.98 -14.88 -13.29
N THR A 10 -14.10 -13.76 -14.00
CA THR A 10 -12.99 -12.96 -14.51
C THR A 10 -12.14 -12.40 -13.36
N ARG A 11 -10.92 -11.97 -13.70
CA ARG A 11 -9.99 -11.34 -12.74
C ARG A 11 -10.60 -10.11 -12.06
N ILE A 12 -11.36 -9.30 -12.79
CA ILE A 12 -11.99 -8.08 -12.26
C ILE A 12 -13.18 -8.40 -11.34
N GLU A 13 -13.95 -9.46 -11.63
CA GLU A 13 -15.01 -9.91 -10.72
C GLU A 13 -14.43 -10.41 -9.39
N ARG A 14 -13.38 -11.25 -9.43
CA ARG A 14 -12.67 -11.70 -8.21
C ARG A 14 -12.07 -10.53 -7.42
N PHE A 15 -11.57 -9.51 -8.11
CA PHE A 15 -11.07 -8.28 -7.49
C PHE A 15 -12.21 -7.57 -6.74
N GLN A 16 -13.34 -7.34 -7.43
CA GLN A 16 -14.47 -6.63 -6.86
C GLN A 16 -15.08 -7.39 -5.68
N GLU A 17 -15.26 -8.71 -5.79
CA GLU A 17 -15.74 -9.56 -4.69
C GLU A 17 -14.84 -9.46 -3.44
N ALA A 18 -13.52 -9.44 -3.64
CA ALA A 18 -12.58 -9.30 -2.54
C ALA A 18 -12.70 -7.93 -1.86
N GLN A 19 -12.82 -6.85 -2.63
CA GLN A 19 -13.06 -5.51 -2.11
C GLN A 19 -14.43 -5.41 -1.38
N GLU A 20 -15.49 -5.96 -1.97
CA GLU A 20 -16.85 -6.00 -1.42
C GLU A 20 -16.94 -6.77 -0.10
N SER A 21 -16.12 -7.80 0.08
CA SER A 21 -16.07 -8.55 1.34
C SER A 21 -15.55 -7.73 2.53
N VAL A 22 -14.93 -6.57 2.29
CA VAL A 22 -14.44 -5.64 3.32
C VAL A 22 -15.27 -4.37 3.36
N TYR A 23 -15.73 -3.87 2.21
CA TYR A 23 -16.42 -2.57 2.12
C TYR A 23 -17.92 -2.68 1.83
N GLY A 24 -18.48 -3.89 1.86
CA GLY A 24 -19.89 -4.17 1.59
C GLY A 24 -20.20 -4.18 0.09
N ASN A 25 -21.44 -4.57 -0.26
CA ASN A 25 -21.89 -4.67 -1.64
C ASN A 25 -21.90 -3.29 -2.32
N LEU A 26 -20.98 -3.06 -3.25
CA LEU A 26 -20.78 -1.76 -3.90
C LEU A 26 -21.91 -1.44 -4.89
N SER A 27 -22.49 -2.46 -5.52
CA SER A 27 -23.61 -2.31 -6.46
C SER A 27 -24.93 -1.91 -5.77
N ALA A 28 -25.10 -2.28 -4.49
CA ALA A 28 -26.28 -1.94 -3.69
C ALA A 28 -26.25 -0.48 -3.17
N ILE A 29 -25.15 0.25 -3.34
CA ILE A 29 -25.01 1.63 -2.90
C ILE A 29 -25.75 2.56 -3.88
N THR A 30 -26.92 3.02 -3.47
CA THR A 30 -27.76 3.93 -4.25
C THR A 30 -27.26 5.38 -4.20
N ASN A 31 -26.70 5.82 -3.07
CA ASN A 31 -26.18 7.18 -2.87
C ASN A 31 -24.71 7.16 -2.38
N PRO A 32 -23.72 7.11 -3.30
CA PRO A 32 -22.30 7.01 -2.92
C PRO A 32 -21.78 8.13 -2.00
N PRO A 33 -22.17 9.41 -2.15
CA PRO A 33 -21.79 10.48 -1.21
C PRO A 33 -22.21 10.26 0.25
N GLU A 34 -23.29 9.53 0.50
CA GLU A 34 -23.78 9.22 1.85
C GLU A 34 -23.25 7.89 2.38
N TRP A 35 -22.51 7.14 1.57
CA TRP A 35 -21.96 5.87 1.99
C TRP A 35 -21.00 6.04 3.17
N ILE A 36 -21.19 5.19 4.17
CA ILE A 36 -20.33 5.04 5.33
C ILE A 36 -19.66 3.67 5.18
N PRO A 37 -18.32 3.61 5.05
CA PRO A 37 -17.65 2.33 4.92
C PRO A 37 -17.95 1.45 6.14
N PRO A 38 -18.33 0.18 5.96
CA PRO A 38 -18.60 -0.71 7.08
C PRO A 38 -17.34 -0.85 7.97
N PRO A 39 -17.50 -1.17 9.27
CA PRO A 39 -16.39 -1.27 10.22
C PRO A 39 -15.64 -2.62 10.09
N GLN A 40 -15.39 -3.07 8.86
CA GLN A 40 -14.87 -4.41 8.55
C GLN A 40 -13.40 -4.41 8.11
N SER A 41 -12.74 -3.25 8.04
CA SER A 41 -11.30 -3.15 7.75
C SER A 41 -10.40 -3.74 8.85
N GLY A 42 -11.00 -4.14 9.98
CA GLY A 42 -10.32 -4.57 11.20
C GLY A 42 -9.93 -3.39 12.09
N GLY A 43 -9.35 -3.66 13.25
CA GLY A 43 -8.81 -2.62 14.12
C GLY A 43 -9.86 -1.84 14.92
N HIS A 44 -9.37 -0.89 15.70
CA HIS A 44 -10.15 -0.08 16.64
C HIS A 44 -11.14 0.83 15.89
N HIS A 45 -12.41 0.76 16.27
CA HIS A 45 -13.56 1.36 15.55
C HIS A 45 -13.67 0.91 14.08
N GLY A 46 -13.17 -0.29 13.76
CA GLY A 46 -13.31 -0.90 12.44
C GLY A 46 -12.48 -0.23 11.34
N ARG A 47 -11.37 0.42 11.71
CA ARG A 47 -10.38 1.00 10.80
C ARG A 47 -8.99 0.49 11.10
N TYR A 48 -8.27 0.15 10.04
CA TYR A 48 -6.89 -0.30 10.11
C TYR A 48 -6.13 0.28 8.92
N LEU A 49 -5.16 1.15 9.20
CA LEU A 49 -4.63 2.10 8.21
C LEU A 49 -4.08 1.41 6.94
N TRP A 50 -3.40 0.27 7.10
CA TRP A 50 -2.91 -0.51 5.96
C TRP A 50 -4.04 -1.06 5.10
N THR A 51 -5.06 -1.66 5.72
CA THR A 51 -6.23 -2.21 5.00
C THR A 51 -6.96 -1.11 4.23
N ASP A 52 -7.14 0.05 4.87
CA ASP A 52 -7.85 1.18 4.28
C ASP A 52 -7.03 1.87 3.16
N ALA A 53 -5.69 1.93 3.27
CA ALA A 53 -4.82 2.43 2.20
C ALA A 53 -4.97 1.59 0.92
N PHE A 54 -4.89 0.26 1.06
CA PHE A 54 -5.17 -0.67 -0.03
C PHE A 54 -6.61 -0.53 -0.55
N GLY A 55 -7.58 -0.33 0.34
CA GLY A 55 -8.98 -0.09 -0.02
C GLY A 55 -9.16 1.11 -0.94
N VAL A 56 -8.55 2.25 -0.61
CA VAL A 56 -8.57 3.47 -1.45
C VAL A 56 -7.94 3.20 -2.81
N LEU A 57 -6.76 2.59 -2.85
CA LEU A 57 -6.06 2.25 -4.09
C LEU A 57 -6.89 1.29 -4.96
N ASN A 58 -7.57 0.32 -4.34
CA ASN A 58 -8.44 -0.60 -5.05
C ASN A 58 -9.68 0.06 -5.63
N PHE A 59 -10.28 1.04 -4.93
CA PHE A 59 -11.38 1.83 -5.50
C PHE A 59 -10.94 2.66 -6.71
N ILE A 60 -9.73 3.24 -6.66
CA ILE A 60 -9.16 3.97 -7.81
C ILE A 60 -8.95 3.00 -9.00
N THR A 61 -8.44 1.80 -8.74
CA THR A 61 -8.31 0.74 -9.76
C THR A 61 -9.67 0.37 -10.36
N LEU A 62 -10.70 0.12 -9.54
CA LEU A 62 -12.05 -0.19 -10.01
C LEU A 62 -12.64 0.92 -10.88
N HIS A 63 -12.45 2.17 -10.49
CA HIS A 63 -12.87 3.32 -11.30
C HIS A 63 -12.27 3.23 -12.70
N ARG A 64 -10.95 3.06 -12.78
CA ARG A 64 -10.22 3.10 -14.06
C ARG A 64 -10.53 1.90 -14.94
N GLU A 65 -10.74 0.72 -14.38
CA GLU A 65 -11.17 -0.45 -15.15
C GLU A 65 -12.61 -0.33 -15.66
N TYR A 66 -13.50 0.27 -14.87
CA TYR A 66 -14.88 0.52 -15.30
C TYR A 66 -14.96 1.55 -16.44
N GLU A 67 -14.12 2.58 -16.41
CA GLU A 67 -14.01 3.55 -17.52
C GLU A 67 -13.53 2.89 -18.83
N LYS A 68 -12.65 1.88 -18.75
CA LYS A 68 -12.14 1.15 -19.93
C LYS A 68 -13.15 0.15 -20.51
N ALA A 69 -14.18 -0.25 -19.77
CA ALA A 69 -15.09 -1.31 -20.18
C ALA A 69 -15.94 -0.92 -21.42
N PRO A 70 -16.12 -1.82 -22.40
CA PRO A 70 -16.96 -1.56 -23.57
C PRO A 70 -18.41 -1.26 -23.16
N GLY A 71 -18.98 -0.14 -23.63
CA GLY A 71 -20.33 0.30 -23.28
C GLY A 71 -20.40 1.44 -22.25
N SER A 72 -19.28 1.75 -21.58
CA SER A 72 -19.14 2.96 -20.74
C SER A 72 -19.02 4.25 -21.57
N SER A 73 -18.63 4.11 -22.85
CA SER A 73 -18.52 5.18 -23.84
C SER A 73 -19.90 5.61 -24.36
N GLY A 74 -20.65 6.36 -23.55
CA GLY A 74 -21.98 6.87 -23.92
C GLY A 74 -22.84 7.35 -22.75
N PHE A 75 -22.46 7.02 -21.51
CA PHE A 75 -23.13 7.51 -20.29
C PHE A 75 -22.26 8.53 -19.56
N VAL A 76 -22.91 9.37 -18.74
CA VAL A 76 -22.25 10.32 -17.82
C VAL A 76 -21.14 9.60 -17.04
N PRO A 77 -19.91 10.15 -16.94
CA PRO A 77 -18.83 9.55 -16.16
C PRO A 77 -19.30 9.17 -14.77
N ASN A 78 -19.22 7.88 -14.44
CA ASN A 78 -19.70 7.36 -13.16
C ASN A 78 -18.58 7.47 -12.12
N ASP A 79 -18.56 8.59 -11.40
CA ASP A 79 -17.59 8.90 -10.32
C ASP A 79 -17.85 8.09 -9.03
N ARG A 80 -18.66 7.02 -9.07
CA ARG A 80 -19.01 6.22 -7.90
C ARG A 80 -17.78 5.77 -7.13
N TYR A 81 -16.85 5.09 -7.78
CA TYR A 81 -15.72 4.48 -7.08
C TYR A 81 -14.77 5.52 -6.48
N LEU A 82 -14.51 6.64 -7.16
CA LEU A 82 -13.74 7.75 -6.56
C LEU A 82 -14.53 8.42 -5.43
N THR A 83 -15.86 8.52 -5.53
CA THR A 83 -16.70 8.98 -4.40
C THR A 83 -16.53 8.07 -3.19
N LEU A 84 -16.57 6.74 -3.37
CA LEU A 84 -16.32 5.80 -2.28
C LEU A 84 -14.90 5.91 -1.72
N ALA A 85 -13.89 6.09 -2.58
CA ALA A 85 -12.51 6.36 -2.15
C ALA A 85 -12.42 7.62 -1.26
N ARG A 86 -13.05 8.73 -1.67
CA ARG A 86 -13.13 9.97 -0.90
C ARG A 86 -13.82 9.77 0.45
N ARG A 87 -14.93 9.02 0.48
CA ARG A 87 -15.65 8.67 1.72
C ARG A 87 -14.81 7.81 2.66
N LEU A 88 -14.04 6.88 2.13
CA LEU A 88 -13.11 6.06 2.91
C LEU A 88 -11.99 6.92 3.52
N VAL A 89 -11.38 7.81 2.72
CA VAL A 89 -10.37 8.78 3.20
C VAL A 89 -10.91 9.63 4.34
N GLN A 90 -12.09 10.24 4.16
CA GLN A 90 -12.74 11.04 5.20
C GLN A 90 -12.94 10.23 6.48
N THR A 91 -13.46 9.00 6.36
CA THR A 91 -13.72 8.18 7.54
C THR A 91 -12.44 7.74 8.25
N VAL A 92 -11.37 7.47 7.51
CA VAL A 92 -10.05 7.18 8.10
C VAL A 92 -9.53 8.39 8.86
N HIS A 93 -9.65 9.60 8.31
CA HIS A 93 -9.21 10.82 9.00
C HIS A 93 -10.03 11.09 10.25
N ASP A 94 -11.35 10.86 10.20
CA ASP A 94 -12.25 11.05 11.35
C ASP A 94 -12.03 10.03 12.46
N VAL A 95 -11.59 8.81 12.14
CA VAL A 95 -11.34 7.75 13.13
C VAL A 95 -9.88 7.75 13.57
N LEU A 96 -8.95 7.57 12.64
CA LEU A 96 -7.52 7.36 12.91
C LEU A 96 -6.73 8.67 13.07
N GLY A 97 -7.27 9.81 12.61
CA GLY A 97 -6.72 11.15 12.87
C GLY A 97 -7.16 11.77 14.19
N ARG A 98 -7.89 11.00 15.02
CA ARG A 98 -8.39 11.41 16.34
C ARG A 98 -7.84 10.55 17.46
N THR A 99 -7.91 11.05 18.69
CA THR A 99 -7.72 10.26 19.91
C THR A 99 -8.67 9.07 19.95
N ARG A 100 -8.33 8.02 20.71
CA ARG A 100 -9.11 6.76 20.71
C ARG A 100 -10.56 6.93 21.19
N ASP A 101 -10.81 7.90 22.07
CA ASP A 101 -12.16 8.28 22.48
C ASP A 101 -12.95 9.07 21.41
N GLY A 102 -12.32 9.41 20.28
CA GLY A 102 -12.90 10.14 19.16
C GLY A 102 -13.10 11.64 19.41
N ARG A 103 -12.71 12.16 20.59
CA ARG A 103 -13.07 13.53 21.00
C ARG A 103 -12.17 14.58 20.39
N ASN A 104 -10.86 14.34 20.37
CA ASN A 104 -9.88 15.33 19.95
C ASN A 104 -9.13 14.87 18.71
N ARG A 105 -8.59 15.82 17.95
CA ARG A 105 -7.55 15.51 16.96
C ARG A 105 -6.29 15.01 17.65
N LEU A 106 -5.44 14.29 16.94
CA LEU A 106 -4.12 13.92 17.47
C LEU A 106 -3.28 15.17 17.76
N PRO A 107 -2.41 15.15 18.79
CA PRO A 107 -1.54 16.28 19.12
C PRO A 107 -0.75 16.78 17.90
N GLY A 108 -0.86 18.08 17.60
CA GLY A 108 -0.24 18.71 16.42
C GLY A 108 -1.18 18.91 15.23
N ALA A 109 -2.35 18.25 15.19
CA ALA A 109 -3.36 18.46 14.16
C ALA A 109 -4.37 19.56 14.52
N THR A 110 -4.85 20.28 13.51
CA THR A 110 -5.94 21.28 13.59
C THR A 110 -7.02 20.98 12.56
N ASP A 111 -8.10 21.77 12.51
CA ASP A 111 -9.12 21.62 11.47
C ASP A 111 -8.58 21.97 10.08
N GLU A 112 -7.68 22.96 10.00
CA GLU A 112 -7.02 23.39 8.77
C GLU A 112 -5.86 22.47 8.36
N ASN A 113 -5.20 21.84 9.34
CA ASN A 113 -4.16 20.84 9.11
C ASN A 113 -4.49 19.54 9.86
N PRO A 114 -5.46 18.75 9.38
CA PRO A 114 -5.91 17.54 10.08
C PRO A 114 -4.83 16.46 10.16
N MET A 115 -3.82 16.50 9.29
CA MET A 115 -2.71 15.54 9.26
C MET A 115 -1.52 15.95 10.13
N GLY A 116 -1.56 17.12 10.77
CA GLY A 116 -0.45 17.69 11.54
C GLY A 116 0.01 16.87 12.75
N GLY A 117 -0.81 15.92 13.21
CA GLY A 117 -0.50 15.00 14.31
C GLY A 117 -0.21 13.58 13.85
N GLY A 118 -0.14 13.33 12.54
CA GLY A 118 -0.03 11.98 12.01
C GLY A 118 -1.37 11.23 11.95
N LEU A 119 -1.31 9.90 11.86
CA LEU A 119 -2.47 9.01 11.91
C LEU A 119 -2.14 7.78 12.75
N ARG A 120 -3.08 7.36 13.61
CA ARG A 120 -2.99 6.06 14.30
C ARG A 120 -3.08 4.93 13.29
N ILE A 121 -2.46 3.78 13.59
CA ILE A 121 -2.61 2.58 12.76
C ILE A 121 -3.91 1.83 13.03
N GLY A 122 -4.52 2.01 14.20
CA GLY A 122 -5.83 1.46 14.53
C GLY A 122 -5.78 0.07 15.17
N LYS A 123 -4.73 -0.30 15.91
CA LYS A 123 -4.73 -1.57 16.67
C LYS A 123 -5.77 -1.55 17.80
N ILE A 124 -6.30 -2.73 18.13
CA ILE A 124 -7.30 -2.91 19.20
C ILE A 124 -6.66 -2.58 20.55
N GLU A 125 -5.48 -3.13 20.82
CA GLU A 125 -4.69 -2.86 22.01
C GLU A 125 -4.18 -1.43 21.97
N GLU A 126 -4.36 -0.68 23.06
CA GLU A 126 -3.98 0.73 23.12
C GLU A 126 -2.47 0.94 23.35
N HIS A 127 -1.86 0.07 24.15
CA HIS A 127 -0.50 0.25 24.66
C HIS A 127 0.42 -0.92 24.27
N GLY A 128 1.73 -0.68 24.40
CA GLY A 128 2.77 -1.67 24.16
C GLY A 128 3.36 -1.62 22.76
N THR A 129 4.40 -2.43 22.55
CA THR A 129 5.14 -2.47 21.28
C THR A 129 4.29 -2.97 20.11
N ASP A 130 3.26 -3.78 20.35
CA ASP A 130 2.29 -4.24 19.33
C ASP A 130 0.91 -3.53 19.41
N GLY A 131 0.74 -2.60 20.34
CA GLY A 131 -0.48 -1.81 20.47
C GLY A 131 -0.66 -0.74 19.39
N ASP A 132 -1.56 0.20 19.61
CA ASP A 132 -1.77 1.31 18.70
C ASP A 132 -0.57 2.28 18.71
N GLY A 133 -0.53 3.17 17.75
CA GLY A 133 0.61 4.05 17.53
C GLY A 133 0.69 4.48 16.08
N GLN A 134 1.87 4.93 15.69
CA GLN A 134 2.13 5.34 14.31
C GLN A 134 3.32 4.54 13.77
N TYR A 135 3.11 3.87 12.65
CA TYR A 135 4.15 3.11 11.96
C TYR A 135 4.52 3.83 10.68
N HIS A 136 5.81 3.99 10.43
CA HIS A 136 6.30 4.77 9.30
C HIS A 136 5.77 4.23 7.96
N HIS A 137 5.99 2.95 7.67
CA HIS A 137 5.52 2.33 6.42
C HIS A 137 3.99 2.32 6.24
N TYR A 138 3.20 2.32 7.33
CA TYR A 138 1.73 2.44 7.23
C TYR A 138 1.32 3.86 6.82
N LEU A 139 2.05 4.85 7.33
CA LEU A 139 1.84 6.24 6.99
C LEU A 139 2.28 6.53 5.54
N THR A 140 3.40 5.96 5.08
CA THR A 140 3.86 6.15 3.69
C THR A 140 2.93 5.51 2.67
N ILE A 141 2.37 4.32 2.94
CA ILE A 141 1.36 3.74 2.02
C ILE A 141 0.07 4.56 2.01
N TRP A 142 -0.31 5.16 3.13
CA TRP A 142 -1.45 6.08 3.17
C TRP A 142 -1.18 7.38 2.39
N MET A 143 0.00 7.98 2.56
CA MET A 143 0.44 9.13 1.75
C MET A 143 0.41 8.80 0.26
N PHE A 144 0.89 7.61 -0.11
CA PHE A 144 0.81 7.13 -1.48
C PHE A 144 -0.64 7.04 -1.95
N ALA A 145 -1.54 6.41 -1.19
CA ALA A 145 -2.97 6.34 -1.54
C ALA A 145 -3.62 7.71 -1.75
N LEU A 146 -3.31 8.70 -0.91
CA LEU A 146 -3.76 10.08 -1.06
C LEU A 146 -3.21 10.74 -2.33
N ASN A 147 -1.93 10.54 -2.65
CA ASN A 147 -1.34 11.00 -3.90
C ASN A 147 -2.05 10.39 -5.12
N ARG A 148 -2.30 9.08 -5.11
CA ARG A 148 -3.01 8.41 -6.20
C ARG A 148 -4.44 8.93 -6.35
N LEU A 149 -5.12 9.21 -5.24
CA LEU A 149 -6.45 9.81 -5.27
C LEU A 149 -6.43 11.22 -5.85
N SER A 150 -5.41 12.02 -5.50
CA SER A 150 -5.19 13.34 -6.09
C SER A 150 -5.05 13.29 -7.60
N LEU A 151 -4.23 12.36 -8.11
CA LEU A 151 -4.05 12.17 -9.55
C LEU A 151 -5.30 11.66 -10.25
N ALA A 152 -6.03 10.71 -9.63
CA ALA A 152 -7.23 10.14 -10.22
C ALA A 152 -8.42 11.13 -10.28
N THR A 153 -8.51 12.04 -9.31
CA THR A 153 -9.60 13.03 -9.22
C THR A 153 -9.24 14.39 -9.82
N GLY A 154 -7.95 14.69 -9.98
CA GLY A 154 -7.44 16.03 -10.29
C GLY A 154 -7.51 17.01 -9.10
N ASP A 155 -7.92 16.56 -7.91
CA ASP A 155 -8.02 17.40 -6.71
C ASP A 155 -6.66 17.43 -5.97
N PRO A 156 -5.95 18.57 -5.93
CA PRO A 156 -4.63 18.68 -5.30
C PRO A 156 -4.69 18.49 -3.77
N THR A 157 -5.87 18.66 -3.15
CA THR A 157 -6.04 18.61 -1.70
C THR A 157 -5.52 17.30 -1.09
N TYR A 158 -5.69 16.17 -1.78
CA TYR A 158 -5.21 14.88 -1.26
C TYR A 158 -3.68 14.80 -1.26
N ASN A 159 -2.98 15.32 -2.28
CA ASN A 159 -1.52 15.37 -2.27
C ASN A 159 -1.01 16.36 -1.21
N GLN A 160 -1.70 17.49 -1.03
CA GLN A 160 -1.38 18.45 0.05
C GLN A 160 -1.51 17.81 1.43
N GLN A 161 -2.56 17.02 1.67
CA GLN A 161 -2.72 16.26 2.91
C GLN A 161 -1.61 15.22 3.09
N ALA A 162 -1.19 14.53 2.02
CA ALA A 162 -0.06 13.60 2.06
C ALA A 162 1.25 14.32 2.42
N VAL A 163 1.51 15.49 1.83
CA VAL A 163 2.68 16.33 2.15
C VAL A 163 2.62 16.85 3.58
N ALA A 164 1.45 17.26 4.06
CA ALA A 164 1.25 17.69 5.45
C ALA A 164 1.55 16.55 6.44
N LEU A 165 1.07 15.34 6.13
CA LEU A 165 1.36 14.13 6.90
C LEU A 165 2.87 13.81 6.90
N ALA A 166 3.51 13.92 5.74
CA ALA A 166 4.95 13.69 5.57
C ALA A 166 5.77 14.64 6.46
N LYS A 167 5.45 15.93 6.44
CA LYS A 167 6.12 16.96 7.27
C LYS A 167 5.88 16.74 8.76
N ALA A 168 4.68 16.34 9.16
CA ALA A 168 4.34 16.11 10.56
C ALA A 168 5.15 14.96 11.17
N ILE A 169 5.26 13.85 10.44
CA ILE A 169 5.84 12.61 10.99
C ILE A 169 7.36 12.54 10.80
N HIS A 170 7.90 13.07 9.71
CA HIS A 170 9.33 12.96 9.40
C HIS A 170 10.28 13.30 10.56
N PRO A 171 10.20 14.47 11.24
CA PRO A 171 11.14 14.79 12.33
C PRO A 171 11.01 13.86 13.55
N ARG A 172 9.88 13.15 13.68
CA ARG A 172 9.59 12.26 14.82
C ARG A 172 10.15 10.86 14.62
N PHE A 173 10.20 10.40 13.37
CA PHE A 173 10.72 9.09 13.01
C PHE A 173 12.24 9.04 12.81
N PHE A 174 12.93 10.19 12.83
CA PHE A 174 14.38 10.28 12.65
C PHE A 174 15.14 10.52 13.96
N VAL A 175 16.17 9.70 14.20
CA VAL A 175 17.11 9.82 15.33
C VAL A 175 18.43 10.38 14.82
N ALA A 176 18.97 11.37 15.54
CA ALA A 176 20.18 12.10 15.15
C ALA A 176 20.10 12.61 13.70
N ARG A 177 18.96 13.18 13.33
CA ARG A 177 18.62 13.66 11.97
C ARG A 177 19.73 14.51 11.33
N HIS A 178 20.29 15.44 12.09
CA HIS A 178 21.33 16.36 11.61
C HIS A 178 22.75 15.75 11.58
N SER A 179 22.91 14.48 11.95
CA SER A 179 24.19 13.78 11.83
C SER A 179 24.44 13.31 10.39
N SER A 180 25.68 12.91 10.09
CA SER A 180 26.03 12.27 8.81
C SER A 180 25.46 10.87 8.64
N ARG A 181 24.97 10.25 9.72
CA ARG A 181 24.47 8.87 9.75
C ARG A 181 23.16 8.78 10.53
N PRO A 182 22.09 9.47 10.08
CA PRO A 182 20.80 9.39 10.73
C PRO A 182 20.27 7.96 10.69
N ARG A 183 19.38 7.66 11.64
CA ARG A 183 18.64 6.41 11.70
C ARG A 183 17.16 6.70 11.83
N MET A 184 16.34 5.73 11.45
CA MET A 184 14.91 5.78 11.68
C MET A 184 14.49 4.83 12.80
N VAL A 185 13.35 5.11 13.40
CA VAL A 185 12.65 4.20 14.31
C VAL A 185 11.43 3.62 13.59
N TRP A 186 11.04 2.41 13.94
CA TRP A 186 9.99 1.68 13.24
C TRP A 186 8.59 2.15 13.66
N LYS A 187 8.43 2.46 14.95
CA LYS A 187 7.13 2.80 15.54
C LYS A 187 7.24 3.90 16.58
N MET A 188 6.33 4.85 16.48
CA MET A 188 6.10 5.93 17.45
C MET A 188 4.78 5.72 18.23
N SER A 189 4.68 6.36 19.39
CA SER A 189 3.43 6.49 20.14
C SER A 189 2.37 7.26 19.33
N MET A 190 1.10 7.12 19.71
CA MET A 190 -0.03 7.75 18.99
C MET A 190 0.10 9.27 18.87
N ASP A 191 0.72 9.92 19.86
CA ASP A 191 0.98 11.36 19.95
C ASP A 191 2.36 11.78 19.41
N LEU A 192 3.13 10.84 18.83
CA LEU A 192 4.48 11.05 18.31
C LEU A 192 5.50 11.58 19.34
N SER A 193 5.24 11.41 20.64
CA SER A 193 6.13 11.89 21.70
C SER A 193 7.28 10.93 22.01
N ALA A 194 7.12 9.63 21.75
CA ALA A 194 8.14 8.62 22.06
C ALA A 194 8.22 7.50 21.02
N ALA A 195 9.43 6.99 20.80
CA ALA A 195 9.63 5.76 20.02
C ALA A 195 9.22 4.54 20.86
N LEU A 196 8.24 3.77 20.37
CA LEU A 196 7.80 2.53 21.02
C LEU A 196 8.64 1.34 20.56
N VAL A 197 9.12 1.36 19.32
CA VAL A 197 10.05 0.36 18.81
C VAL A 197 11.20 1.08 18.10
N GLY A 198 12.34 1.12 18.77
CA GLY A 198 13.53 1.87 18.34
C GLY A 198 14.39 1.18 17.27
N SER A 199 14.05 -0.05 16.88
CA SER A 199 14.68 -0.67 15.71
C SER A 199 14.23 0.03 14.44
N GLU A 200 15.03 -0.04 13.39
CA GLU A 200 14.69 0.55 12.10
C GLU A 200 13.92 -0.46 11.25
N GLY A 201 12.74 -0.10 10.75
CA GLY A 201 12.03 -0.94 9.79
C GLY A 201 12.89 -1.16 8.54
N ASN A 202 12.79 -2.35 7.94
CA ASN A 202 13.60 -2.67 6.78
C ASN A 202 13.25 -1.78 5.59
N LEU A 203 11.94 -1.64 5.31
CA LEU A 203 11.40 -0.88 4.18
C LEU A 203 11.28 0.62 4.43
N ASP A 204 11.12 1.04 5.70
CA ASP A 204 10.83 2.44 6.06
C ASP A 204 11.73 3.47 5.32
N PRO A 205 13.06 3.27 5.16
CA PRO A 205 13.90 4.21 4.43
C PRO A 205 13.60 4.27 2.93
N ILE A 206 13.34 3.13 2.29
CA ILE A 206 13.08 3.03 0.85
C ILE A 206 11.69 3.61 0.56
N ASP A 207 10.68 3.19 1.33
CA ASP A 207 9.31 3.66 1.16
C ASP A 207 9.22 5.17 1.41
N GLY A 208 9.88 5.67 2.46
CA GLY A 208 10.00 7.10 2.71
C GLY A 208 10.68 7.84 1.57
N TYR A 209 11.81 7.33 1.07
CA TYR A 209 12.54 7.96 -0.03
C TYR A 209 11.69 8.07 -1.31
N VAL A 210 11.07 6.96 -1.72
CA VAL A 210 10.29 6.89 -2.95
C VAL A 210 8.99 7.68 -2.83
N VAL A 211 8.19 7.45 -1.78
CA VAL A 211 6.89 8.12 -1.64
C VAL A 211 7.07 9.63 -1.53
N PHE A 212 8.03 10.13 -0.76
CA PHE A 212 8.23 11.58 -0.63
C PHE A 212 8.63 12.22 -1.98
N ARG A 213 9.42 11.52 -2.80
CA ARG A 213 9.74 11.97 -4.17
C ARG A 213 8.51 12.01 -5.08
N LEU A 214 7.60 11.04 -4.96
CA LEU A 214 6.33 11.03 -5.69
C LEU A 214 5.41 12.18 -5.25
N LEU A 215 5.31 12.44 -3.94
CA LEU A 215 4.55 13.57 -3.39
C LEU A 215 5.09 14.90 -3.90
N GLN A 216 6.42 15.07 -3.87
CA GLN A 216 7.08 16.29 -4.37
C GLN A 216 6.86 16.48 -5.86
N ALA A 217 6.99 15.42 -6.68
CA ALA A 217 6.77 15.52 -8.11
C ALA A 217 5.33 15.94 -8.43
N ALA A 218 4.34 15.39 -7.73
CA ALA A 218 2.94 15.79 -7.87
C ALA A 218 2.70 17.25 -7.42
N ALA A 219 3.27 17.67 -6.29
CA ALA A 219 3.19 19.04 -5.80
C ALA A 219 3.77 20.04 -6.83
N MET A 220 4.93 19.73 -7.41
CA MET A 220 5.55 20.54 -8.46
C MET A 220 4.65 20.64 -9.71
N GLN A 221 4.08 19.53 -10.17
CA GLN A 221 3.16 19.53 -11.32
C GLN A 221 1.89 20.36 -11.05
N MET A 222 1.42 20.38 -9.81
CA MET A 222 0.26 21.15 -9.36
C MET A 222 0.57 22.63 -9.07
N GLY A 223 1.83 23.06 -9.22
CA GLY A 223 2.25 24.45 -9.04
C GLY A 223 2.61 24.85 -7.61
N GLU A 224 2.76 23.90 -6.69
CA GLU A 224 3.12 24.14 -5.28
C GLU A 224 4.63 24.26 -5.05
N GLY A 225 5.44 23.95 -6.06
CA GLY A 225 6.90 24.02 -5.99
C GLY A 225 7.53 22.87 -5.21
N GLU A 226 8.73 23.13 -4.69
CA GLU A 226 9.51 22.12 -3.96
C GLU A 226 9.12 22.11 -2.48
N VAL A 227 8.53 21.00 -2.01
CA VAL A 227 7.87 20.93 -0.70
C VAL A 227 8.49 19.98 0.30
N LEU A 228 9.34 19.03 -0.13
CA LEU A 228 9.89 17.92 0.69
C LEU A 228 11.40 17.69 0.47
N ALA A 229 12.13 18.67 -0.06
CA ALA A 229 13.55 18.51 -0.41
C ALA A 229 14.42 18.08 0.77
N GLU A 230 14.22 18.67 1.95
CA GLU A 230 14.99 18.33 3.15
C GLU A 230 14.73 16.90 3.62
N GLU A 231 13.46 16.49 3.64
CA GLU A 231 13.04 15.16 4.05
C GLU A 231 13.58 14.10 3.09
N ILE A 232 13.49 14.34 1.77
CA ILE A 232 14.05 13.45 0.74
C ILE A 232 15.58 13.32 0.92
N ALA A 233 16.28 14.42 1.20
CA ALA A 233 17.72 14.40 1.44
C ALA A 233 18.10 13.58 2.69
N ASP A 234 17.27 13.61 3.73
CA ASP A 234 17.50 12.83 4.95
C ASP A 234 17.29 11.32 4.72
N TYR A 235 16.25 10.91 3.99
CA TYR A 235 16.11 9.51 3.57
C TYR A 235 17.28 9.05 2.71
N LYS A 236 17.77 9.90 1.79
CA LYS A 236 18.94 9.58 0.96
C LYS A 236 20.18 9.24 1.80
N LYS A 237 20.40 9.94 2.93
CA LYS A 237 21.48 9.61 3.88
C LYS A 237 21.29 8.23 4.52
N VAL A 238 20.07 7.88 4.90
CA VAL A 238 19.76 6.55 5.48
C VAL A 238 19.93 5.44 4.45
N MET A 239 19.43 5.65 3.23
CA MET A 239 19.56 4.74 2.09
C MET A 239 21.03 4.41 1.80
N LYS A 240 21.90 5.43 1.69
CA LYS A 240 23.35 5.25 1.44
C LYS A 240 24.03 4.36 2.49
N ARG A 241 23.56 4.37 3.74
CA ARG A 241 24.09 3.49 4.82
C ARG A 241 23.65 2.04 4.66
N LYS A 242 22.44 1.80 4.12
CA LYS A 242 21.77 0.48 4.15
C LYS A 242 21.82 -0.34 2.86
N VAL A 243 22.36 0.20 1.77
CA VAL A 243 22.30 -0.40 0.40
C VAL A 243 22.57 -1.91 0.34
N LYS A 244 23.41 -2.49 1.22
CA LYS A 244 23.74 -3.93 1.23
C LYS A 244 22.78 -4.83 2.03
N HIS A 245 21.78 -4.29 2.73
CA HIS A 245 21.03 -5.02 3.78
C HIS A 245 19.51 -4.92 3.64
N PHE A 246 18.99 -4.56 2.46
CA PHE A 246 17.56 -4.37 2.25
C PHE A 246 16.80 -5.66 1.89
N VAL A 247 17.48 -6.67 1.34
CA VAL A 247 16.83 -7.90 0.88
C VAL A 247 16.61 -8.84 2.06
N THR A 248 15.38 -9.32 2.24
CA THR A 248 15.00 -10.24 3.32
C THR A 248 14.38 -11.52 2.77
N ASN A 249 14.13 -12.48 3.65
CA ASN A 249 13.45 -13.72 3.33
C ASN A 249 11.93 -13.65 3.53
N ASP A 250 11.40 -12.47 3.90
CA ASP A 250 9.97 -12.31 4.12
C ASP A 250 9.25 -12.00 2.79
N PRO A 251 8.21 -12.77 2.39
CA PRO A 251 7.52 -12.56 1.12
C PRO A 251 6.88 -11.18 0.98
N LEU A 252 6.34 -10.62 2.07
CA LEU A 252 5.72 -9.30 2.03
C LEU A 252 6.78 -8.24 1.77
N ASP A 253 7.89 -8.28 2.52
CA ASP A 253 8.99 -7.33 2.36
C ASP A 253 9.56 -7.36 0.94
N LEU A 254 9.77 -8.55 0.36
CA LEU A 254 10.25 -8.69 -1.02
C LEU A 254 9.26 -8.07 -2.02
N GLY A 255 7.96 -8.33 -1.86
CA GLY A 255 6.93 -7.77 -2.71
C GLY A 255 6.82 -6.25 -2.60
N MET A 256 6.77 -5.73 -1.38
CA MET A 256 6.70 -4.29 -1.15
C MET A 256 7.99 -3.61 -1.62
N THR A 257 9.16 -4.24 -1.50
CA THR A 257 10.42 -3.72 -2.05
C THR A 257 10.37 -3.63 -3.58
N LEU A 258 9.89 -4.66 -4.27
CA LEU A 258 9.71 -4.62 -5.73
C LEU A 258 8.72 -3.52 -6.14
N TRP A 259 7.61 -3.38 -5.41
CA TRP A 259 6.68 -2.28 -5.63
C TRP A 259 7.32 -0.91 -5.36
N THR A 260 8.18 -0.75 -4.36
CA THR A 260 8.80 0.56 -4.13
C THR A 260 9.88 0.84 -5.19
N ALA A 261 10.67 -0.17 -5.55
CA ALA A 261 11.77 -0.04 -6.51
C ALA A 261 11.30 0.16 -7.97
N HIS A 262 10.14 -0.38 -8.39
CA HIS A 262 9.69 -0.27 -9.79
C HIS A 262 9.49 1.19 -10.25
N TRP A 263 9.29 2.12 -9.32
CA TRP A 263 9.19 3.55 -9.63
C TRP A 263 10.44 4.11 -10.29
N PHE A 264 11.61 3.56 -9.94
CA PHE A 264 12.94 4.04 -10.37
C PHE A 264 13.80 2.96 -11.04
N ALA A 265 13.33 1.71 -11.10
CA ALA A 265 13.98 0.65 -11.88
C ALA A 265 14.20 1.11 -13.33
N GLU A 266 15.37 0.76 -13.86
CA GLU A 266 15.89 1.16 -15.18
C GLU A 266 16.21 2.66 -15.34
N LYS A 267 16.01 3.46 -14.28
CA LYS A 267 16.34 4.89 -14.24
C LYS A 267 17.45 5.20 -13.25
N GLU A 268 17.50 4.48 -12.14
CA GLU A 268 18.48 4.67 -11.07
C GLU A 268 19.11 3.34 -10.67
N GLU A 269 20.44 3.32 -10.52
CA GLU A 269 21.22 2.10 -10.28
C GLU A 269 20.77 1.36 -9.01
N TRP A 270 20.51 2.10 -7.92
CA TRP A 270 20.10 1.50 -6.65
C TRP A 270 18.78 0.72 -6.78
N ALA A 271 17.84 1.24 -7.56
CA ALA A 271 16.52 0.64 -7.74
C ALA A 271 16.62 -0.60 -8.63
N THR A 272 17.38 -0.51 -9.73
CA THR A 272 17.64 -1.66 -10.63
C THR A 272 18.32 -2.79 -9.88
N ARG A 273 19.39 -2.48 -9.12
CA ARG A 273 20.12 -3.48 -8.33
C ARG A 273 19.24 -4.13 -7.27
N LEU A 274 18.54 -3.33 -6.47
CA LEU A 274 17.67 -3.84 -5.40
C LEU A 274 16.55 -4.73 -5.96
N SER A 275 16.03 -4.40 -7.14
CA SER A 275 15.02 -5.21 -7.83
C SER A 275 15.60 -6.55 -8.28
N GLY A 276 16.82 -6.56 -8.81
CA GLY A 276 17.56 -7.78 -9.17
C GLY A 276 17.81 -8.68 -7.95
N ASP A 277 18.31 -8.12 -6.84
CA ASP A 277 18.55 -8.88 -5.62
C ASP A 277 17.24 -9.49 -5.06
N CYS A 278 16.12 -8.75 -5.12
CA CYS A 278 14.81 -9.29 -4.74
C CYS A 278 14.35 -10.41 -5.68
N PHE A 279 14.61 -10.28 -6.98
CA PHE A 279 14.27 -11.30 -7.97
C PHE A 279 15.03 -12.60 -7.72
N GLU A 280 16.34 -12.52 -7.50
CA GLU A 280 17.16 -13.69 -7.15
C GLU A 280 16.61 -14.39 -5.90
N GLN A 281 16.29 -13.61 -4.87
CA GLN A 281 15.74 -14.14 -3.63
C GLN A 281 14.38 -14.81 -3.81
N ILE A 282 13.49 -14.22 -4.61
CA ILE A 282 12.17 -14.80 -4.95
C ILE A 282 12.35 -16.10 -5.75
N CYS A 283 13.27 -16.14 -6.71
CA CYS A 283 13.57 -17.33 -7.49
C CYS A 283 14.11 -18.47 -6.61
N MET A 284 14.95 -18.17 -5.62
CA MET A 284 15.40 -19.18 -4.65
C MET A 284 14.25 -19.77 -3.84
N PHE A 285 13.23 -18.97 -3.52
CA PHE A 285 12.01 -19.43 -2.83
C PHE A 285 10.97 -20.06 -3.75
N SER A 286 11.04 -19.88 -5.07
CA SER A 286 10.08 -20.46 -6.01
C SER A 286 10.35 -21.93 -6.32
N ILE A 287 11.60 -22.38 -6.18
CA ILE A 287 12.05 -23.76 -6.45
C ILE A 287 11.33 -24.81 -5.56
N PRO A 288 11.09 -24.58 -4.25
CA PRO A 288 10.34 -25.51 -3.38
C PRO A 288 8.84 -25.63 -3.69
N PHE A 289 8.19 -24.65 -4.36
CA PHE A 289 6.75 -24.70 -4.64
C PHE A 289 6.32 -25.87 -5.56
N ASN A 290 7.29 -26.57 -6.18
CA ASN A 290 7.05 -27.78 -6.95
C ASN A 290 6.97 -29.07 -6.08
N CYS A 291 7.15 -28.99 -4.75
CA CYS A 291 7.09 -30.15 -3.87
C CYS A 291 5.68 -30.34 -3.23
N PRO A 292 5.05 -31.53 -3.36
CA PRO A 292 3.74 -31.81 -2.76
C PRO A 292 3.66 -31.64 -1.24
N ALA A 293 4.80 -31.70 -0.54
CA ALA A 293 4.89 -31.57 0.92
C ALA A 293 4.57 -30.14 1.42
N ASP A 294 4.76 -29.10 0.60
CA ASP A 294 4.52 -27.71 1.02
C ASP A 294 3.03 -27.33 1.02
N ARG A 295 2.17 -28.08 0.31
CA ARG A 295 0.71 -27.94 0.44
C ARG A 295 0.21 -28.29 1.85
N ALA A 296 0.92 -29.13 2.61
CA ALA A 296 0.56 -29.41 4.00
C ALA A 296 0.88 -28.25 4.97
N ARG A 297 1.64 -27.23 4.53
CA ARG A 297 2.07 -26.08 5.34
C ARG A 297 1.22 -24.82 5.16
N HIS A 298 0.14 -24.86 4.37
CA HIS A 298 -0.75 -23.69 4.15
C HIS A 298 -1.26 -23.05 5.46
N LYS A 299 -1.41 -23.83 6.54
CA LYS A 299 -1.85 -23.32 7.86
C LYS A 299 -0.84 -22.39 8.56
N TYR A 300 0.44 -22.42 8.17
CA TYR A 300 1.50 -21.59 8.73
C TYR A 300 1.93 -20.46 7.78
N ARG A 301 1.36 -20.41 6.58
CA ARG A 301 1.60 -19.36 5.58
C ARG A 301 0.56 -18.26 5.75
N LEU A 302 1.00 -17.01 5.64
CA LEU A 302 0.13 -15.84 5.70
C LEU A 302 -0.14 -15.34 4.29
N ALA A 303 -1.35 -15.60 3.77
CA ALA A 303 -1.70 -15.33 2.37
C ALA A 303 -1.44 -13.87 1.96
N PHE A 304 -1.76 -12.90 2.81
CA PHE A 304 -1.52 -11.48 2.53
C PHE A 304 -0.04 -11.15 2.25
N ARG A 305 0.91 -11.87 2.87
CA ARG A 305 2.34 -11.66 2.64
C ARG A 305 2.73 -12.02 1.20
N GLU A 306 2.23 -13.15 0.72
CA GLU A 306 2.51 -13.61 -0.64
C GLU A 306 1.71 -12.83 -1.69
N PHE A 307 0.53 -12.31 -1.35
CA PHE A 307 -0.18 -11.36 -2.20
C PHE A 307 0.61 -10.06 -2.38
N GLY A 308 1.33 -9.61 -1.33
CA GLY A 308 2.32 -8.54 -1.45
C GLY A 308 3.40 -8.86 -2.49
N THR A 309 3.95 -10.09 -2.46
CA THR A 309 4.90 -10.58 -3.48
C THR A 309 4.30 -10.51 -4.89
N CYS A 310 3.11 -11.07 -5.10
CA CYS A 310 2.42 -11.05 -6.40
C CYS A 310 2.22 -9.64 -6.93
N MET A 311 1.76 -8.72 -6.07
CA MET A 311 1.52 -7.33 -6.43
C MET A 311 2.82 -6.63 -6.86
N GLY A 312 3.88 -6.76 -6.04
CA GLY A 312 5.19 -6.18 -6.33
C GLY A 312 5.82 -6.70 -7.61
N ILE A 313 5.77 -8.01 -7.81
CA ILE A 313 6.19 -8.66 -9.04
C ILE A 313 5.47 -8.06 -10.24
N LYS A 314 4.13 -8.00 -10.21
CA LYS A 314 3.35 -7.48 -11.33
C LYS A 314 3.66 -6.01 -11.60
N CYS A 315 3.84 -5.18 -10.57
CA CYS A 315 4.27 -3.79 -10.75
C CYS A 315 5.62 -3.70 -11.46
N MET A 316 6.60 -4.50 -11.04
CA MET A 316 7.94 -4.54 -11.62
C MET A 316 7.95 -5.06 -13.06
N SER A 317 7.25 -6.17 -13.33
CA SER A 317 7.27 -6.82 -14.63
C SER A 317 6.59 -6.00 -15.74
N GLU A 318 5.74 -5.01 -15.40
CA GLU A 318 5.23 -4.03 -16.38
C GLU A 318 6.27 -2.97 -16.75
N GLN A 319 7.31 -2.77 -15.93
CA GLN A 319 8.39 -1.80 -16.20
C GLN A 319 9.62 -2.44 -16.83
N SER A 320 9.80 -3.76 -16.69
CA SER A 320 11.01 -4.44 -17.13
C SER A 320 11.11 -4.52 -18.66
N SER A 321 12.25 -4.06 -19.17
CA SER A 321 12.69 -4.21 -20.56
C SER A 321 13.15 -5.64 -20.87
N GLU A 322 13.55 -6.41 -19.85
CA GLU A 322 13.94 -7.83 -19.95
C GLU A 322 12.71 -8.74 -19.96
N LYS A 323 12.17 -8.99 -21.15
CA LYS A 323 10.92 -9.74 -21.34
C LYS A 323 10.95 -11.15 -20.74
N GLU A 324 12.08 -11.86 -20.78
CA GLU A 324 12.18 -13.24 -20.26
C GLU A 324 12.05 -13.29 -18.73
N SER A 325 12.82 -12.48 -18.01
CA SER A 325 12.73 -12.34 -16.55
C SER A 325 11.33 -11.89 -16.12
N ALA A 326 10.73 -10.94 -16.85
CA ALA A 326 9.37 -10.49 -16.61
C ALA A 326 8.31 -11.60 -16.80
N VAL A 327 8.50 -12.50 -17.76
CA VAL A 327 7.61 -13.66 -17.98
C VAL A 327 7.71 -14.65 -16.83
N ASP A 328 8.92 -15.02 -16.40
CA ASP A 328 9.13 -15.95 -15.29
C ASP A 328 8.52 -15.44 -13.98
N LEU A 329 8.73 -14.15 -13.70
CA LEU A 329 8.13 -13.44 -12.59
C LEU A 329 6.60 -13.50 -12.62
N LYS A 330 6.00 -13.12 -13.75
CA LYS A 330 4.53 -13.16 -13.91
C LYS A 330 3.99 -14.57 -13.72
N MET A 331 4.64 -15.58 -14.27
CA MET A 331 4.24 -16.99 -14.07
C MET A 331 4.29 -17.39 -12.59
N TYR A 332 5.32 -16.97 -11.85
CA TYR A 332 5.42 -17.25 -10.42
C TYR A 332 4.30 -16.56 -9.62
N ALA A 333 4.00 -15.30 -9.91
CA ALA A 333 2.90 -14.58 -9.27
C ALA A 333 1.54 -15.26 -9.52
N GLU A 334 1.28 -15.74 -10.75
CA GLU A 334 0.05 -16.48 -11.07
C GLU A 334 -0.01 -17.84 -10.33
N LYS A 335 1.11 -18.58 -10.20
CA LYS A 335 1.15 -19.83 -9.41
C LYS A 335 0.79 -19.61 -7.95
N ILE A 336 1.27 -18.52 -7.33
CA ILE A 336 0.88 -18.16 -5.95
C ILE A 336 -0.63 -17.91 -5.89
N LEU A 337 -1.17 -17.08 -6.79
CA LEU A 337 -2.59 -16.75 -6.83
C LEU A 337 -3.48 -17.99 -7.01
N ASP A 338 -3.09 -18.89 -7.91
CA ASP A 338 -3.78 -20.16 -8.15
C ASP A 338 -3.76 -21.05 -6.91
N SER A 339 -2.64 -21.11 -6.19
CA SER A 339 -2.52 -21.89 -4.97
C SER A 339 -3.45 -21.40 -3.84
N TRP A 340 -3.76 -20.10 -3.82
CA TRP A 340 -4.67 -19.52 -2.84
C TRP A 340 -6.12 -19.42 -3.33
N ASN A 341 -6.39 -19.58 -4.62
CA ASN A 341 -7.71 -19.32 -5.20
C ASN A 341 -8.84 -20.09 -4.50
N VAL A 342 -8.65 -21.39 -4.26
CA VAL A 342 -9.63 -22.24 -3.56
C VAL A 342 -9.89 -21.72 -2.14
N TYR A 343 -8.84 -21.35 -1.41
CA TYR A 343 -8.97 -20.79 -0.06
C TYR A 343 -9.66 -19.42 -0.06
N MET A 344 -9.43 -18.58 -1.07
CA MET A 344 -10.08 -17.27 -1.19
C MET A 344 -11.57 -17.39 -1.49
N GLN A 345 -11.98 -18.40 -2.26
CA GLN A 345 -13.40 -18.72 -2.48
C GLN A 345 -14.03 -19.32 -1.22
N MET A 346 -13.39 -20.29 -0.56
CA MET A 346 -13.91 -20.94 0.64
C MET A 346 -13.98 -20.02 1.86
N SER A 347 -13.07 -19.06 1.99
CA SER A 347 -13.02 -18.12 3.13
C SER A 347 -14.17 -17.10 3.14
N LEU A 348 -15.03 -17.07 2.11
CA LEU A 348 -16.33 -16.38 2.16
C LEU A 348 -17.36 -17.17 2.97
N ALA A 349 -17.25 -18.50 3.00
CA ALA A 349 -18.19 -19.42 3.66
C ALA A 349 -17.64 -20.02 4.97
N THR A 350 -16.33 -19.95 5.21
CA THR A 350 -15.65 -20.66 6.31
C THR A 350 -14.61 -19.79 7.02
N LYS A 351 -14.43 -19.98 8.34
CA LYS A 351 -13.44 -19.26 9.16
C LYS A 351 -11.98 -19.76 8.99
N VAL A 352 -11.55 -20.05 7.75
CA VAL A 352 -10.21 -20.62 7.48
C VAL A 352 -9.09 -19.60 7.68
N THR A 353 -9.37 -18.32 7.48
CA THR A 353 -8.48 -17.20 7.85
C THR A 353 -8.90 -16.67 9.22
N PRO A 354 -7.96 -16.43 10.16
CA PRO A 354 -8.26 -15.73 11.41
C PRO A 354 -9.08 -14.47 11.14
N ASP A 355 -10.12 -14.25 11.94
CA ASP A 355 -11.08 -13.16 11.73
C ASP A 355 -10.35 -11.80 11.59
N ASP A 356 -9.27 -11.58 12.36
CA ASP A 356 -8.48 -10.33 12.35
C ASP A 356 -7.59 -10.13 11.11
N LEU A 357 -7.19 -11.22 10.42
CA LEU A 357 -6.33 -11.15 9.23
C LEU A 357 -7.13 -11.20 7.92
N ARG A 358 -8.42 -11.48 7.99
CA ARG A 358 -9.29 -11.55 6.81
C ARG A 358 -9.31 -10.24 6.02
N PRO A 359 -9.48 -9.04 6.63
CA PRO A 359 -9.61 -7.80 5.87
C PRO A 359 -8.35 -7.46 5.06
N ILE A 360 -7.17 -7.50 5.70
CA ILE A 360 -5.89 -7.27 5.03
C ILE A 360 -5.64 -8.29 3.91
N THR A 361 -5.97 -9.56 4.14
CA THR A 361 -5.83 -10.62 3.14
C THR A 361 -6.70 -10.35 1.91
N ARG A 362 -7.92 -9.84 2.09
CA ARG A 362 -8.86 -9.55 1.00
C ARG A 362 -8.43 -8.37 0.14
N VAL A 363 -8.07 -7.24 0.75
CA VAL A 363 -7.66 -6.06 -0.01
C VAL A 363 -6.34 -6.29 -0.74
N MET A 364 -5.40 -7.02 -0.13
CA MET A 364 -4.14 -7.37 -0.77
C MET A 364 -4.31 -8.41 -1.87
N TYR A 365 -5.25 -9.35 -1.73
CA TYR A 365 -5.60 -10.28 -2.81
C TYR A 365 -6.15 -9.55 -4.04
N ALA A 366 -7.02 -8.55 -3.84
CA ALA A 366 -7.50 -7.71 -4.93
C ALA A 366 -6.31 -7.03 -5.66
N SER A 367 -5.41 -6.37 -4.92
CA SER A 367 -4.23 -5.73 -5.53
C SER A 367 -3.24 -6.73 -6.15
N ALA A 368 -3.17 -7.96 -5.65
CA ALA A 368 -2.38 -9.02 -6.26
C ALA A 368 -2.99 -9.56 -7.57
N LEU A 369 -4.31 -9.59 -7.69
CA LEU A 369 -5.00 -9.91 -8.94
C LEU A 369 -4.71 -8.82 -9.98
N LEU A 370 -4.93 -7.56 -9.60
CA LEU A 370 -4.76 -6.39 -10.45
C LEU A 370 -4.14 -5.23 -9.64
N PRO A 371 -2.82 -4.97 -9.77
CA PRO A 371 -2.16 -3.92 -8.98
C PRO A 371 -2.71 -2.51 -9.25
N GLY A 372 -3.12 -2.23 -10.49
CA GLY A 372 -3.80 -1.01 -10.86
C GLY A 372 -3.10 0.26 -10.36
N ALA A 373 -3.76 1.02 -9.49
CA ALA A 373 -3.26 2.28 -8.93
C ALA A 373 -1.89 2.19 -8.22
N PHE A 374 -1.43 1.00 -7.84
CA PHE A 374 -0.07 0.78 -7.32
C PHE A 374 1.02 0.91 -8.39
N SER A 375 0.70 0.66 -9.65
CA SER A 375 1.64 0.64 -10.77
C SER A 375 1.92 2.04 -11.32
N ARG A 376 3.19 2.33 -11.58
CA ARG A 376 3.68 3.51 -12.29
C ARG A 376 3.02 3.61 -13.67
N GLY A 377 2.46 4.78 -13.96
CA GLY A 377 1.84 5.11 -15.25
C GLY A 377 0.44 4.55 -15.46
N TYR A 378 -0.14 3.84 -14.47
CA TYR A 378 -1.47 3.24 -14.61
C TYR A 378 -2.58 4.28 -14.74
N LEU A 379 -2.43 5.45 -14.10
CA LEU A 379 -3.43 6.52 -14.19
C LEU A 379 -3.25 7.40 -15.44
N GLY A 380 -2.20 7.17 -16.23
CA GLY A 380 -1.80 7.96 -17.39
C GLY A 380 -0.36 8.49 -17.24
N PRO A 381 0.01 9.56 -17.96
CA PRO A 381 1.25 10.26 -17.70
C PRO A 381 1.29 10.78 -16.26
N GLU A 382 2.25 10.30 -15.48
CA GLU A 382 2.39 10.65 -14.06
C GLU A 382 3.59 11.57 -13.85
N PRO A 383 3.55 12.48 -12.85
CA PRO A 383 4.66 13.36 -12.56
C PRO A 383 5.92 12.54 -12.28
N ILE A 384 6.98 12.81 -13.04
CA ILE A 384 8.24 12.09 -12.97
C ILE A 384 9.10 12.79 -11.90
N PRO A 385 9.51 12.10 -10.83
CA PRO A 385 10.47 12.68 -9.90
C PRO A 385 11.80 12.93 -10.62
N ASN A 386 12.43 14.07 -10.33
CA ASN A 386 13.74 14.40 -10.91
C ASN A 386 14.73 13.25 -10.66
N PRO A 387 15.43 12.75 -11.70
CA PRO A 387 16.45 11.73 -11.52
C PRO A 387 17.54 12.25 -10.59
N GLU A 388 18.25 11.33 -9.93
CA GLU A 388 19.44 11.72 -9.19
C GLU A 388 20.45 12.37 -10.15
N HIS A 389 20.87 13.59 -9.85
CA HIS A 389 22.15 14.09 -10.31
C HIS A 389 23.21 13.56 -9.33
N GLU A 390 24.16 12.76 -9.85
CA GLU A 390 25.31 12.26 -9.07
C GLU A 390 26.19 13.39 -8.54
#